data_AF-A0A9E3PRU7-F1
#
_entry.id   AF-A0A9E3PRU7-F1
#
_cell.length_a   1.000
_cell.length_b   1.000
_cell.length_c   1.000
_cell.angle_alpha   90.00
_cell.angle_beta   90.00
_cell.angle_gamma   90.00
#
_symmetry.space_group_name_H-M   'P 1'
#
loop_
_entity.id
_entity.type
_entity.pdbx_description
1 polymer ?
#
loop_
_entity_poly.entity_id
_entity_poly.type
_entity_poly.pdbx_seq_one_letter_code
_entity_poly.pdbx_strand_id
1 'polypeptide(L)'
;MSYRAARRIHVLLMSWLTLGFVTAWLPFVRGAMDGESYQWGAGLFGLNFGGAGMSGDYWYAALMAGTGVGLLWWGWRRPNGAFRIVLIAWLALMLADTIYHVATAPESYRFRGDTLGIDVSLALVAPAVKGAVLALALWWFQSGPALPVPPLRRANATLIAMAVALLPLQYALLSRGQGQETADVVGVLLTMAGWAIFSAGLGLWRNPATQPLPARAI
;
A
#
# COMPACT_ATOMS: atom_id res chain seq x y z
N MET A 1 -24.35 -4.68 9.07
CA MET A 1 -23.26 -5.66 8.85
C MET A 1 -22.80 -6.26 10.18
N SER A 2 -22.49 -7.56 10.26
CA SER A 2 -21.96 -8.15 11.50
C SER A 2 -20.53 -7.65 11.79
N TYR A 3 -20.13 -7.68 13.06
CA TYR A 3 -18.78 -7.28 13.47
C TYR A 3 -17.68 -8.07 12.75
N ARG A 4 -17.84 -9.40 12.64
CA ARG A 4 -16.88 -10.28 11.95
C ARG A 4 -16.78 -9.95 10.47
N ALA A 5 -17.90 -9.67 9.80
CA ALA A 5 -17.91 -9.27 8.39
C ALA A 5 -17.20 -7.93 8.19
N ALA A 6 -17.50 -6.92 9.01
CA ALA A 6 -16.85 -5.62 8.95
C ALA A 6 -15.34 -5.71 9.18
N ARG A 7 -14.90 -6.58 10.10
CA ARG A 7 -13.48 -6.82 10.33
C ARG A 7 -12.80 -7.47 9.13
N ARG A 8 -13.43 -8.48 8.51
CA ARG A 8 -12.88 -9.11 7.30
C ARG A 8 -12.73 -8.10 6.16
N ILE A 9 -13.73 -7.25 5.95
CA ILE A 9 -13.68 -6.19 4.94
C ILE A 9 -12.55 -5.21 5.25
N HIS A 10 -12.45 -4.74 6.49
CA HIS A 10 -11.35 -3.86 6.92
C HIS A 10 -9.98 -4.49 6.67
N VAL A 11 -9.80 -5.75 7.04
CA VAL A 11 -8.57 -6.51 6.76
C VAL A 11 -8.28 -6.57 5.27
N LEU A 12 -9.27 -6.91 4.43
CA LEU A 12 -9.11 -6.97 2.98
C LEU A 12 -8.70 -5.60 2.40
N LEU A 13 -9.35 -4.51 2.83
CA LEU A 13 -9.02 -3.15 2.41
C LEU A 13 -7.60 -2.77 2.82
N MET A 14 -7.17 -3.12 4.03
CA MET A 14 -5.81 -2.78 4.50
C MET A 14 -4.74 -3.64 3.82
N SER A 15 -5.04 -4.91 3.53
CA SER A 15 -4.16 -5.76 2.72
C SER A 15 -4.01 -5.21 1.30
N TRP A 16 -5.10 -4.76 0.69
CA TRP A 16 -5.06 -4.10 -0.62
C TRP A 16 -4.17 -2.85 -0.61
N LEU A 17 -4.34 -1.96 0.39
CA LEU A 17 -3.48 -0.80 0.56
C LEU A 17 -2.01 -1.20 0.74
N THR A 18 -1.75 -2.25 1.51
CA THR A 18 -0.39 -2.74 1.74
C THR A 18 0.29 -3.11 0.42
N LEU A 19 -0.40 -3.84 -0.46
CA LEU A 19 0.12 -4.17 -1.79
C LEU A 19 0.29 -2.94 -2.68
N GLY A 20 -0.71 -2.05 -2.68
CA GLY A 20 -0.66 -0.81 -3.47
C GLY A 20 0.46 0.13 -3.05
N PHE A 21 0.85 0.15 -1.77
CA PHE A 21 1.94 1.01 -1.31
C PHE A 21 3.34 0.46 -1.57
N VAL A 22 3.49 -0.83 -1.87
CA VAL A 22 4.78 -1.35 -2.35
C VAL A 22 5.21 -0.62 -3.62
N THR A 23 4.28 -0.32 -4.53
CA THR A 23 4.62 0.35 -5.81
C THR A 23 4.98 1.82 -5.63
N ALA A 24 4.49 2.49 -4.58
CA ALA A 24 4.90 3.84 -4.21
C ALA A 24 6.20 3.86 -3.37
N TRP A 25 6.41 2.82 -2.56
CA TRP A 25 7.56 2.70 -1.67
C TRP A 25 8.84 2.36 -2.42
N LEU A 26 8.78 1.49 -3.42
CA LEU A 26 9.96 1.06 -4.17
C LEU A 26 10.68 2.24 -4.84
N PRO A 27 10.03 3.16 -5.57
CA PRO A 27 10.69 4.33 -6.13
C PRO A 27 11.36 5.22 -5.08
N PHE A 28 10.71 5.43 -3.93
CA PHE A 28 11.28 6.19 -2.82
C PHE A 28 12.53 5.51 -2.29
N VAL A 29 12.46 4.24 -1.92
CA VAL A 29 13.60 3.53 -1.34
C VAL A 29 14.74 3.39 -2.35
N ARG A 30 14.45 2.93 -3.58
CA ARG A 30 15.47 2.76 -4.62
C ARG A 30 16.08 4.10 -5.04
N GLY A 31 15.30 5.17 -5.13
CA GLY A 31 15.84 6.50 -5.44
C GLY A 31 16.85 6.99 -4.39
N ALA A 32 16.59 6.76 -3.09
CA ALA A 32 17.55 7.07 -2.03
C ALA A 32 18.78 6.14 -2.01
N MET A 33 18.61 4.90 -2.46
CA MET A 33 19.58 3.82 -2.22
C MET A 33 20.51 3.56 -3.40
N ASP A 34 19.95 3.48 -4.60
CA ASP A 34 20.66 3.16 -5.83
C ASP A 34 21.29 4.45 -6.42
N GLY A 35 20.87 5.62 -5.97
CA GLY A 35 21.37 6.91 -6.47
C GLY A 35 20.98 7.13 -7.94
N GLU A 36 21.83 7.84 -8.69
CA GLU A 36 21.53 8.27 -10.05
C GLU A 36 21.34 7.13 -11.07
N SER A 37 21.77 5.90 -10.76
CA SER A 37 21.56 4.75 -11.65
C SER A 37 20.10 4.29 -11.68
N TYR A 38 19.30 4.62 -10.66
CA TYR A 38 17.88 4.25 -10.63
C TYR A 38 17.00 5.37 -11.17
N GLN A 39 16.40 5.10 -12.33
CA GLN A 39 15.40 5.98 -12.93
C GLN A 39 14.00 5.55 -12.49
N TRP A 40 13.16 6.53 -12.18
CA TRP A 40 11.78 6.30 -11.81
C TRP A 40 10.86 7.35 -12.44
N GLY A 41 9.61 6.96 -12.61
CA GLY A 41 8.56 7.83 -13.14
C GLY A 41 7.20 7.43 -12.61
N ALA A 42 6.31 8.41 -12.49
CA ALA A 42 4.93 8.23 -12.09
C ALA A 42 4.02 9.21 -12.84
N GLY A 43 2.79 8.79 -13.11
CA GLY A 43 1.76 9.62 -13.70
C GLY A 43 0.66 9.94 -12.69
N LEU A 44 0.08 11.13 -12.76
CA LEU A 44 -1.17 11.47 -12.09
C LEU A 44 -2.00 12.42 -12.96
N PHE A 45 -3.11 11.94 -13.52
CA PHE A 45 -3.99 12.70 -14.42
C PHE A 45 -3.24 13.41 -15.57
N GLY A 46 -2.29 12.71 -16.19
CA GLY A 46 -1.51 13.22 -17.33
C GLY A 46 -0.32 14.11 -16.93
N LEU A 47 -0.18 14.45 -15.65
CA LEU A 47 1.05 15.01 -15.12
C LEU A 47 2.07 13.88 -14.98
N ASN A 48 3.28 14.12 -15.47
CA ASN A 48 4.38 13.17 -15.36
C ASN A 48 5.37 13.69 -14.32
N PHE A 49 5.70 12.85 -13.35
CA PHE A 49 6.73 13.06 -12.36
C PHE A 49 7.85 12.07 -12.62
N GLY A 50 9.10 12.49 -12.47
CA GLY A 50 10.21 11.57 -12.64
C GLY A 50 11.54 12.10 -12.15
N GLY A 51 12.53 11.21 -12.15
CA GLY A 51 13.87 11.55 -11.72
C GLY A 51 14.85 10.38 -11.79
N ALA A 52 16.10 10.67 -11.43
CA ALA A 52 17.15 9.69 -11.24
C ALA A 52 17.67 9.79 -9.79
N GLY A 53 17.64 8.69 -9.05
CA GLY A 53 17.94 8.70 -7.62
C GLY A 53 17.02 9.65 -6.86
N MET A 54 17.62 10.57 -6.09
CA MET A 54 16.92 11.62 -5.34
C MET A 54 16.75 12.94 -6.13
N SER A 55 17.11 12.97 -7.41
CA SER A 55 16.97 14.17 -8.28
C SER A 55 15.57 14.26 -8.91
N GLY A 56 15.28 15.38 -9.58
CA GLY A 56 14.00 15.62 -10.25
C GLY A 56 12.85 15.84 -9.26
N ASP A 57 11.72 15.17 -9.50
CA ASP A 57 10.50 15.32 -8.70
C ASP A 57 10.45 14.42 -7.46
N TYR A 58 11.60 14.08 -6.85
CA TYR A 58 11.69 13.07 -5.78
C TYR A 58 10.79 13.34 -4.56
N TRP A 59 10.40 14.60 -4.35
CA TRP A 59 9.38 14.98 -3.38
C TRP A 59 8.04 14.25 -3.59
N TYR A 60 7.68 13.93 -4.84
CA TYR A 60 6.46 13.19 -5.19
C TYR A 60 6.54 11.75 -4.69
N ALA A 61 7.66 11.07 -4.92
CA ALA A 61 7.88 9.71 -4.40
C ALA A 61 7.82 9.70 -2.86
N ALA A 62 8.46 10.68 -2.20
CA ALA A 62 8.41 10.82 -0.74
C ALA A 62 6.97 11.11 -0.24
N LEU A 63 6.21 11.96 -0.92
CA LEU A 63 4.82 12.27 -0.58
C LEU A 63 3.92 11.03 -0.70
N MET A 64 4.07 10.26 -1.77
CA MET A 64 3.30 9.03 -1.98
C MET A 64 3.64 7.96 -0.96
N ALA A 65 4.93 7.76 -0.66
CA ALA A 65 5.40 6.85 0.39
C ALA A 65 4.87 7.26 1.78
N GLY A 66 4.99 8.54 2.14
CA GLY A 66 4.50 9.09 3.41
C GLY A 66 2.98 8.96 3.54
N THR A 67 2.24 9.26 2.47
CA THR A 67 0.79 9.08 2.42
C THR A 67 0.41 7.61 2.64
N GLY A 68 1.16 6.68 2.03
CA GLY A 68 0.92 5.26 2.18
C GLY A 68 1.12 4.74 3.61
N VAL A 69 2.24 5.11 4.24
CA VAL A 69 2.50 4.80 5.65
C VAL A 69 1.42 5.42 6.54
N GLY A 70 1.06 6.67 6.30
CA GLY A 70 0.04 7.41 7.05
C GLY A 70 -1.35 6.75 6.97
N LEU A 71 -1.78 6.37 5.76
CA LEU A 71 -3.06 5.71 5.55
C LEU A 71 -3.12 4.31 6.17
N LEU A 72 -2.04 3.52 6.07
CA LEU A 72 -1.97 2.22 6.74
C LEU A 72 -1.98 2.36 8.26
N TRP A 73 -1.20 3.28 8.80
CA TRP A 73 -1.19 3.57 10.24
C TRP A 73 -2.58 4.00 10.71
N TRP A 74 -3.20 4.98 10.05
CA TRP A 74 -4.54 5.45 10.40
C TRP A 74 -5.56 4.32 10.28
N GLY A 75 -5.53 3.56 9.19
CA GLY A 75 -6.46 2.46 8.95
C GLY A 75 -6.39 1.36 9.99
N TRP A 76 -5.20 1.01 10.48
CA TRP A 76 -5.06 0.02 11.54
C TRP A 76 -5.31 0.57 12.94
N ARG A 77 -4.93 1.82 13.20
CA ARG A 77 -4.91 2.38 14.56
C ARG A 77 -6.13 3.23 14.89
N ARG A 78 -6.87 3.74 13.90
CA ARG A 78 -8.09 4.54 14.08
C ARG A 78 -9.06 4.38 12.88
N PRO A 79 -9.66 3.20 12.64
CA PRO A 79 -10.61 2.93 11.55
C PRO A 79 -12.01 3.58 11.77
N ASN A 80 -12.01 4.85 12.16
CA ASN A 80 -13.20 5.66 12.44
C ASN A 80 -13.83 6.22 11.15
N GLY A 81 -14.93 6.97 11.28
CA GLY A 81 -15.64 7.55 10.13
C GLY A 81 -14.76 8.45 9.26
N ALA A 82 -13.91 9.29 9.87
CA ALA A 82 -12.99 10.16 9.15
C ALA A 82 -11.99 9.37 8.30
N PHE A 83 -11.39 8.32 8.85
CA PHE A 83 -10.52 7.43 8.08
C PHE A 83 -11.23 6.83 6.85
N ARG A 84 -12.48 6.39 7.02
CA ARG A 84 -13.24 5.77 5.92
C ARG A 84 -13.52 6.75 4.79
N ILE A 85 -13.82 8.01 5.12
CA ILE A 85 -14.02 9.08 4.12
C ILE A 85 -12.72 9.30 3.34
N VAL A 86 -11.59 9.43 4.05
CA VAL A 86 -10.27 9.60 3.42
C VAL A 86 -9.91 8.39 2.56
N LEU A 87 -10.19 7.17 3.03
CA LEU A 87 -9.98 5.94 2.25
C LEU A 87 -10.81 5.93 0.97
N ILE A 88 -12.09 6.29 1.04
CA ILE A 88 -12.97 6.37 -0.14
C ILE A 88 -12.44 7.41 -1.12
N ALA A 89 -12.08 8.60 -0.64
CA ALA A 89 -11.51 9.65 -1.48
C ALA A 89 -10.22 9.18 -2.18
N TRP A 90 -9.33 8.52 -1.43
CA TRP A 90 -8.10 7.95 -1.98
C TRP A 90 -8.38 6.88 -3.05
N LEU A 91 -9.27 5.93 -2.78
CA LEU A 91 -9.63 4.87 -3.72
C LEU A 91 -10.32 5.42 -4.97
N ALA A 92 -11.17 6.44 -4.81
CA ALA A 92 -11.84 7.12 -5.92
C ALA A 92 -10.83 7.87 -6.79
N LEU A 93 -9.87 8.58 -6.18
CA LEU A 93 -8.76 9.24 -6.89
C LEU A 93 -7.95 8.22 -7.70
N MET A 94 -7.55 7.11 -7.07
CA MET A 94 -6.79 6.04 -7.72
C MET A 94 -7.55 5.36 -8.85
N LEU A 95 -8.88 5.24 -8.76
CA LEU A 95 -9.73 4.72 -9.83
C LEU A 95 -9.87 5.72 -10.97
N ALA A 96 -10.13 7.00 -10.65
CA ALA A 96 -10.26 8.05 -11.64
C ALA A 96 -8.98 8.22 -12.46
N ASP A 97 -7.82 8.19 -11.80
CA ASP A 97 -6.51 8.22 -12.45
C ASP A 97 -6.30 6.99 -13.36
N THR A 98 -6.68 5.80 -12.90
CA THR A 98 -6.67 4.59 -13.74
C THR A 98 -7.56 4.73 -14.96
N ILE A 99 -8.79 5.22 -14.80
CA ILE A 99 -9.72 5.42 -15.92
C ILE A 99 -9.12 6.43 -16.91
N TYR A 100 -8.51 7.51 -16.42
CA TYR A 100 -7.83 8.50 -17.25
C TYR A 100 -6.72 7.85 -18.10
N HIS A 101 -5.84 7.06 -17.49
CA HIS A 101 -4.75 6.39 -18.23
C HIS A 101 -5.26 5.35 -19.23
N VAL A 102 -6.30 4.59 -18.88
CA VAL A 102 -6.93 3.62 -19.79
C VAL A 102 -7.62 4.32 -20.96
N ALA A 103 -8.26 5.47 -20.73
CA ALA A 103 -8.95 6.21 -21.77
C ALA A 103 -8.00 6.94 -22.72
N THR A 104 -6.87 7.45 -22.21
CA THR A 104 -5.93 8.28 -22.99
C THR A 104 -4.82 7.49 -23.65
N ALA A 105 -4.36 6.40 -23.04
CA ALA A 105 -3.25 5.61 -23.55
C ALA A 105 -3.33 4.12 -23.12
N PRO A 106 -4.38 3.38 -23.54
CA PRO A 106 -4.65 2.02 -23.05
C PRO A 106 -3.49 1.04 -23.27
N GLU A 107 -2.77 1.16 -24.40
CA GLU A 107 -1.64 0.28 -24.73
C GLU A 107 -0.42 0.51 -23.84
N SER A 108 -0.30 1.70 -23.25
CA SER A 108 0.80 2.04 -22.33
C SER A 108 0.49 1.66 -20.89
N TYR A 109 -0.79 1.40 -20.55
CA TYR A 109 -1.20 1.11 -19.19
C TYR A 109 -0.96 -0.36 -18.82
N ARG A 110 0.31 -0.65 -18.51
CA ARG A 110 0.82 -1.99 -18.28
C ARG A 110 1.61 -2.05 -16.97
N PHE A 111 1.53 -3.18 -16.28
CA PHE A 111 2.43 -3.49 -15.19
C PHE A 111 3.67 -4.16 -15.76
N ARG A 112 4.79 -3.44 -15.75
CA ARG A 112 6.11 -3.97 -16.13
C ARG A 112 6.95 -4.13 -14.87
N GLY A 113 7.16 -5.37 -14.47
CA GLY A 113 8.10 -5.72 -13.42
C GLY A 113 9.41 -6.15 -14.05
N ASP A 114 10.28 -5.20 -14.41
CA ASP A 114 11.53 -5.49 -15.13
C ASP A 114 12.40 -6.50 -14.40
N THR A 115 12.45 -6.43 -13.06
CA THR A 115 13.14 -7.38 -12.19
C THR A 115 12.52 -8.80 -12.22
N LEU A 116 11.21 -8.91 -12.44
CA LEU A 116 10.48 -10.19 -12.42
C LEU A 116 10.14 -10.72 -13.83
N GLY A 117 10.46 -9.98 -14.89
CA GLY A 117 10.06 -10.31 -16.26
C GLY A 117 8.55 -10.33 -16.48
N ILE A 118 7.77 -9.62 -15.66
CA ILE A 118 6.31 -9.58 -15.75
C ILE A 118 5.90 -8.41 -16.63
N ASP A 119 5.11 -8.66 -17.68
CA ASP A 119 4.45 -7.62 -18.47
C ASP A 119 2.97 -7.96 -18.66
N VAL A 120 2.09 -7.25 -17.95
CA VAL A 120 0.65 -7.50 -17.95
C VAL A 120 -0.09 -6.21 -18.26
N SER A 121 -0.97 -6.23 -19.27
CA SER A 121 -1.87 -5.11 -19.51
C SER A 121 -2.81 -4.93 -18.32
N LEU A 122 -2.85 -3.71 -17.79
CA LEU A 122 -3.74 -3.33 -16.69
C LEU A 122 -5.05 -2.69 -17.19
N ALA A 123 -5.19 -2.50 -18.50
CA ALA A 123 -6.26 -1.70 -19.09
C ALA A 123 -7.67 -2.17 -18.68
N LEU A 124 -7.89 -3.47 -18.54
CA LEU A 124 -9.16 -4.03 -18.09
C LEU A 124 -9.16 -4.37 -16.59
N VAL A 125 -8.11 -5.03 -16.11
CA VAL A 125 -8.07 -5.61 -14.76
C VAL A 125 -8.00 -4.52 -13.68
N ALA A 126 -7.18 -3.47 -13.88
CA ALA A 126 -7.00 -2.46 -12.84
C ALA A 126 -8.26 -1.62 -12.59
N PRO A 127 -9.00 -1.10 -13.59
CA PRO A 127 -10.27 -0.41 -13.33
C PRO A 127 -11.27 -1.30 -12.61
N ALA A 128 -11.41 -2.57 -13.03
CA ALA A 128 -12.36 -3.51 -12.44
C ALA A 128 -12.03 -3.79 -10.96
N VAL A 129 -10.76 -4.11 -10.66
CA VAL A 129 -10.33 -4.38 -9.27
C VAL A 129 -10.43 -3.13 -8.41
N LYS A 130 -9.95 -1.96 -8.88
CA LYS A 130 -10.06 -0.70 -8.12
C LYS A 130 -11.53 -0.31 -7.88
N GLY A 131 -12.40 -0.51 -8.87
CA GLY A 131 -13.84 -0.31 -8.74
C GLY A 131 -14.47 -1.21 -7.69
N ALA A 132 -14.13 -2.51 -7.69
CA ALA A 132 -14.62 -3.46 -6.69
C ALA A 132 -14.14 -3.11 -5.27
N VAL A 133 -12.88 -2.69 -5.12
CA VAL A 133 -12.33 -2.27 -3.82
C VAL A 133 -12.98 -0.97 -3.34
N LEU A 134 -13.23 0.01 -4.23
CA LEU A 134 -13.97 1.22 -3.89
C LEU A 134 -15.41 0.91 -3.46
N ALA A 135 -16.11 0.05 -4.19
CA ALA A 135 -17.45 -0.39 -3.84
C ALA A 135 -17.47 -1.08 -2.46
N LEU A 136 -16.47 -1.92 -2.17
CA LEU A 136 -16.30 -2.56 -0.87
C LEU A 136 -16.08 -1.53 0.26
N ALA A 137 -15.28 -0.49 0.01
CA ALA A 137 -15.05 0.60 0.96
C ALA A 137 -16.32 1.43 1.21
N LEU A 138 -17.09 1.75 0.16
CA LEU A 138 -18.38 2.43 0.26
C LEU A 138 -19.39 1.60 1.09
N TRP A 139 -19.48 0.30 0.82
CA TRP A 139 -20.35 -0.59 1.58
C TRP A 139 -19.95 -0.67 3.05
N TRP A 140 -18.64 -0.75 3.34
CA TRP A 140 -18.13 -0.72 4.71
C TRP A 140 -18.42 0.61 5.42
N PHE A 141 -18.29 1.74 4.72
CA PHE A 141 -18.60 3.06 5.27
C PHE A 141 -20.07 3.16 5.70
N GLN A 142 -21.00 2.74 4.85
CA GLN A 142 -22.44 2.84 5.11
C GLN A 142 -22.94 1.85 6.16
N SER A 143 -22.43 0.62 6.14
CA SER A 143 -23.04 -0.51 6.88
C SER A 143 -22.19 -1.06 8.02
N GLY A 144 -20.93 -0.64 8.11
CA GLY A 144 -19.95 -1.19 9.04
C GLY A 144 -20.00 -0.53 10.43
N PRO A 145 -20.09 -1.30 11.53
CA PRO A 145 -19.94 -0.74 12.87
C PRO A 145 -18.53 -0.15 13.08
N ALA A 146 -18.37 0.68 14.11
CA ALA A 146 -17.04 1.06 14.58
C ALA A 146 -16.23 -0.20 14.94
N LEU A 147 -14.95 -0.22 14.57
CA LEU A 147 -14.06 -1.34 14.89
C LEU A 147 -13.22 -0.98 16.13
N PRO A 148 -13.13 -1.85 17.13
CA PRO A 148 -12.23 -1.67 18.26
C PRO A 148 -10.78 -1.75 17.77
N VAL A 149 -9.94 -0.93 18.39
CA VAL A 149 -8.50 -0.88 18.09
C VAL A 149 -7.77 -1.67 19.17
N PRO A 150 -7.15 -2.82 18.83
CA PRO A 150 -6.36 -3.56 19.81
C PRO A 150 -5.15 -2.72 20.28
N PRO A 151 -4.79 -2.77 21.57
CA PRO A 151 -3.58 -2.12 22.05
C PRO A 151 -2.33 -2.74 21.41
N LEU A 152 -1.30 -1.91 21.18
CA LEU A 152 0.01 -2.38 20.73
C LEU A 152 0.62 -3.20 21.87
N ARG A 153 0.94 -4.48 21.59
CA ARG A 153 1.69 -5.33 22.52
C ARG A 153 3.13 -5.44 22.06
N ARG A 154 3.99 -6.02 22.91
CA ARG A 154 5.40 -6.31 22.58
C ARG A 154 5.55 -7.02 21.23
N ALA A 155 4.71 -8.02 20.94
CA ALA A 155 4.72 -8.72 19.65
C ALA A 155 4.53 -7.77 18.45
N ASN A 156 3.68 -6.75 18.56
CA ASN A 156 3.49 -5.74 17.52
C ASN A 156 4.75 -4.91 17.29
N ALA A 157 5.36 -4.44 18.39
CA ALA A 157 6.63 -3.72 18.35
C ALA A 157 7.74 -4.57 17.73
N THR A 158 7.80 -5.87 18.05
CA THR A 158 8.77 -6.81 17.46
C THR A 158 8.65 -6.88 15.95
N LEU A 159 7.44 -6.92 15.39
CA LEU A 159 7.29 -7.03 13.93
C LEU A 159 7.53 -5.73 13.21
N ILE A 160 7.11 -4.61 13.81
CA ILE A 160 7.46 -3.30 13.29
C ILE A 160 8.99 -3.15 13.30
N ALA A 161 9.65 -3.56 14.38
CA ALA A 161 11.11 -3.58 14.46
C ALA A 161 11.74 -4.53 13.44
N MET A 162 11.17 -5.72 13.22
CA MET A 162 11.63 -6.64 12.17
C MET A 162 11.49 -6.00 10.78
N ALA A 163 10.34 -5.40 10.46
CA ALA A 163 10.11 -4.74 9.18
C ALA A 163 11.10 -3.58 8.95
N VAL A 164 11.39 -2.80 9.99
CA VAL A 164 12.40 -1.74 9.95
C VAL A 164 13.81 -2.32 9.81
N ALA A 165 14.13 -3.39 10.53
CA ALA A 165 15.43 -4.07 10.46
C ALA A 165 15.68 -4.77 9.12
N LEU A 166 14.63 -4.98 8.30
CA LEU A 166 14.79 -5.42 6.93
C LEU A 166 15.26 -4.31 5.98
N LEU A 167 15.11 -3.03 6.33
CA LEU A 167 15.51 -1.91 5.44
C LEU A 167 17.02 -1.92 5.11
N PRO A 168 17.96 -2.13 6.07
CA PRO A 168 19.37 -2.25 5.73
C PRO A 168 19.70 -3.44 4.84
N LEU A 169 18.97 -4.55 4.98
CA LEU A 169 19.16 -5.73 4.12
C LEU A 169 18.60 -5.47 2.71
N GLN A 170 17.44 -4.82 2.61
CA GLN A 170 16.88 -4.36 1.34
C GLN A 170 17.87 -3.40 0.65
N TYR A 171 18.47 -2.47 1.40
CA TYR A 171 19.51 -1.58 0.89
C TYR A 171 20.70 -2.34 0.31
N ALA A 172 21.27 -3.27 1.07
CA ALA A 172 22.43 -4.02 0.65
C ALA A 172 22.17 -4.90 -0.60
N LEU A 173 20.93 -5.35 -0.78
CA LEU A 173 20.51 -6.15 -1.93
C LEU A 173 20.24 -5.29 -3.18
N LEU A 174 19.47 -4.21 -3.02
CA LEU A 174 19.04 -3.36 -4.13
C LEU A 174 20.17 -2.46 -4.66
N SER A 175 21.04 -1.94 -3.78
CA SER A 175 22.16 -1.08 -4.19
C SER A 175 23.24 -1.79 -5.03
N ARG A 176 23.21 -3.12 -5.09
CA ARG A 176 24.18 -3.93 -5.85
C ARG A 176 23.64 -4.43 -7.19
N GLY A 177 22.33 -4.50 -7.35
CA GLY A 177 21.72 -5.09 -8.53
C GLY A 177 21.71 -4.14 -9.71
N GLN A 178 22.07 -4.64 -10.89
CA GLN A 178 22.04 -3.89 -12.15
C GLN A 178 20.78 -4.19 -13.00
N GLY A 179 19.69 -4.64 -12.37
CA GLY A 179 18.47 -5.09 -13.03
C GLY A 179 18.48 -6.58 -13.34
N GLN A 180 17.39 -7.28 -12.97
CA GLN A 180 17.17 -8.73 -13.13
C GLN A 180 18.14 -9.68 -12.41
N GLU A 181 19.15 -9.17 -11.72
CA GLU A 181 20.02 -10.02 -10.90
C GLU A 181 19.26 -10.64 -9.73
N THR A 182 19.72 -11.80 -9.25
CA THR A 182 19.09 -12.49 -8.11
C THR A 182 19.00 -11.59 -6.88
N ALA A 183 19.99 -10.71 -6.67
CA ALA A 183 19.96 -9.74 -5.57
C ALA A 183 18.77 -8.77 -5.66
N ASP A 184 18.45 -8.26 -6.85
CA ASP A 184 17.29 -7.39 -7.07
C ASP A 184 15.98 -8.11 -6.83
N VAL A 185 15.83 -9.33 -7.36
CA VAL A 185 14.63 -10.15 -7.17
C VAL A 185 14.40 -10.39 -5.68
N VAL A 186 15.44 -10.80 -4.95
CA VAL A 186 15.37 -11.03 -3.51
C VAL A 186 15.07 -9.72 -2.76
N GLY A 187 15.68 -8.59 -3.16
CA GLY A 187 15.41 -7.28 -2.57
C GLY A 187 13.96 -6.83 -2.73
N VAL A 188 13.37 -7.00 -3.91
CA VAL A 188 11.95 -6.71 -4.17
C VAL A 188 11.04 -7.61 -3.34
N LEU A 189 11.28 -8.93 -3.32
CA LEU A 189 10.49 -9.86 -2.52
C LEU A 189 10.60 -9.57 -1.02
N LEU A 190 11.80 -9.21 -0.55
CA LEU A 190 12.03 -8.81 0.83
C LEU A 190 11.29 -7.51 1.19
N THR A 191 11.16 -6.59 0.22
CA THR A 191 10.36 -5.37 0.38
C THR A 191 8.88 -5.71 0.54
N MET A 192 8.34 -6.59 -0.31
CA MET A 192 6.96 -7.06 -0.18
C MET A 192 6.71 -7.76 1.16
N ALA A 193 7.63 -8.63 1.58
CA ALA A 193 7.56 -9.32 2.87
C ALA A 193 7.64 -8.32 4.04
N GLY A 194 8.53 -7.33 3.96
CA GLY A 194 8.64 -6.27 4.96
C GLY A 194 7.35 -5.49 5.15
N TRP A 195 6.66 -5.15 4.06
CA TRP A 195 5.35 -4.50 4.12
C TRP A 195 4.24 -5.39 4.71
N ALA A 196 4.24 -6.68 4.38
CA ALA A 196 3.31 -7.64 4.98
C ALA A 196 3.54 -7.76 6.50
N ILE A 197 4.80 -7.85 6.94
CA ILE A 197 5.20 -7.89 8.35
C ILE A 197 4.81 -6.58 9.05
N PHE A 198 5.05 -5.43 8.42
CA PHE A 198 4.68 -4.11 8.95
C PHE A 198 3.16 -4.02 9.17
N SER A 199 2.37 -4.37 8.15
CA SER A 199 0.90 -4.38 8.24
C SER A 199 0.38 -5.36 9.30
N ALA A 200 1.02 -6.52 9.43
CA ALA A 200 0.76 -7.48 10.51
C ALA A 200 1.07 -6.91 11.90
N GLY A 201 2.21 -6.22 12.04
CA GLY A 201 2.59 -5.46 13.22
C GLY A 201 1.56 -4.41 13.62
N LEU A 202 0.90 -3.76 12.65
CA LEU A 202 -0.12 -2.75 12.90
C LEU A 202 -1.48 -3.31 13.34
N GLY A 203 -1.90 -4.47 12.82
CA GLY A 203 -3.17 -5.07 13.27
C GLY A 203 -3.77 -6.26 12.50
N LEU A 204 -3.12 -6.77 11.44
CA LEU A 204 -3.71 -7.74 10.49
C LEU A 204 -4.38 -8.97 11.12
N TRP A 205 -3.74 -9.59 12.10
CA TRP A 205 -4.08 -10.94 12.58
C TRP A 205 -4.94 -11.03 13.84
N ARG A 206 -5.38 -9.91 14.44
CA ARG A 206 -6.13 -9.98 15.71
C ARG A 206 -7.63 -9.97 15.49
N ASN A 207 -8.27 -11.12 15.69
CA ASN A 207 -9.71 -11.18 15.93
C ASN A 207 -10.00 -10.66 17.35
N PRO A 208 -10.74 -9.56 17.55
CA PRO A 208 -11.04 -9.06 18.89
C PRO A 208 -12.19 -9.82 19.55
N ALA A 209 -12.38 -11.09 19.18
CA ALA A 209 -13.46 -11.94 19.64
C ALA A 209 -13.45 -12.21 21.16
N THR A 210 -12.48 -11.66 21.91
CA THR A 210 -12.34 -11.86 23.35
C THR A 210 -12.63 -10.63 24.20
N GLN A 211 -12.97 -9.47 23.62
CA GLN A 211 -13.47 -8.36 24.45
C GLN A 211 -15.00 -8.41 24.52
N PRO A 212 -15.59 -8.55 25.73
CA PRO A 212 -17.03 -8.42 25.89
C PRO A 212 -17.44 -7.04 25.36
N LEU A 213 -18.46 -7.00 24.50
CA LEU A 213 -19.03 -5.75 24.03
C LEU A 213 -19.41 -4.92 25.26
N PRO A 214 -19.03 -3.63 25.35
CA PRO A 214 -19.56 -2.78 26.40
C PRO A 214 -21.08 -2.85 26.34
N ALA A 215 -21.72 -3.11 27.48
CA ALA A 215 -23.17 -3.13 27.59
C ALA A 215 -23.70 -1.85 26.95
N ARG A 216 -24.66 -1.97 26.02
CA ARG A 216 -25.29 -0.80 25.42
C ARG A 216 -25.81 0.05 26.57
N ALA A 217 -25.31 1.27 26.71
CA ALA A 217 -25.96 2.27 27.55
C ALA A 217 -27.34 2.50 26.92
N ILE A 218 -28.39 2.11 27.65
CA ILE A 218 -29.79 2.36 27.32
C ILE A 218 -30.09 3.82 27.66
#